data_AF-A0A8H3H7L5-F1
#
_entry.id   AF-A0A8H3H7L5-F1
#
_cell.length_a   1.000
_cell.length_b   1.000
_cell.length_c   1.000
_cell.angle_alpha   90.00
_cell.angle_beta   90.00
_cell.angle_gamma   90.00
#
_symmetry.space_group_name_H-M   'P 1'
#
loop_
_entity.id
_entity.type
_entity.pdbx_description
1 polymer ?
#
loop_
_entity_poly.entity_id
_entity_poly.type
_entity_poly.pdbx_seq_one_letter_code
_entity_poly.pdbx_strand_id
1 'polypeptide(L)'
;MWSFLQLFYKRFGEYAGELHVAGESYAGTYVPHVANAIWKNNQKLGKSNDELVKVNLTSILIGNGLTNPTYQFPVLYDWWCGNGKWPVFDKDGPMCTQLARDIPVCQRLVKSCEDYDTDIVCGTAGLFCFDRTLAQLK
;
A
#
# COMPACT_ATOMS: atom_id res chain seq x y z
N MET A 1 -15.96 -0.04 -1.26
CA MET A 1 -15.81 -1.50 -1.03
C MET A 1 -16.88 -2.06 -0.09
N TRP A 2 -16.99 -1.61 1.18
CA TRP A 2 -18.03 -2.14 2.09
C TRP A 2 -19.45 -2.03 1.51
N SER A 3 -19.84 -0.87 0.95
CA SER A 3 -21.17 -0.72 0.31
C SER A 3 -21.37 -1.64 -0.89
N PHE A 4 -20.31 -1.92 -1.65
CA PHE A 4 -20.36 -2.91 -2.73
C PHE A 4 -20.66 -4.30 -2.16
N LEU A 5 -19.99 -4.70 -1.07
CA LEU A 5 -20.24 -6.00 -0.42
C LEU A 5 -21.67 -6.11 0.11
N GLN A 6 -22.25 -5.02 0.64
CA GLN A 6 -23.66 -5.01 1.05
C GLN A 6 -24.59 -5.33 -0.13
N LEU A 7 -24.40 -4.65 -1.26
CA LEU A 7 -25.20 -4.88 -2.47
C LEU A 7 -24.94 -6.28 -3.07
N PHE A 8 -23.68 -6.71 -3.07
CA PHE A 8 -23.27 -8.00 -3.58
C PHE A 8 -23.91 -9.14 -2.77
N TYR A 9 -23.83 -9.11 -1.44
CA TYR A 9 -24.46 -10.13 -0.59
C TYR A 9 -25.99 -10.04 -0.59
N LYS A 10 -26.59 -8.85 -0.78
CA LYS A 10 -28.03 -8.75 -0.99
C LYS A 10 -28.49 -9.47 -2.26
N ARG A 11 -27.67 -9.46 -3.32
CA ARG A 11 -27.97 -10.14 -4.59
C ARG A 11 -27.56 -11.61 -4.60
N PHE A 12 -26.42 -11.94 -3.99
CA PHE A 12 -25.77 -13.25 -4.00
C PHE A 12 -25.45 -13.69 -2.56
N GLY A 13 -26.50 -13.88 -1.77
CA GLY A 13 -26.39 -14.17 -0.33
C GLY A 13 -25.69 -15.48 -0.02
N GLU A 14 -25.66 -16.42 -0.97
CA GLU A 14 -24.95 -17.69 -0.87
C GLU A 14 -23.43 -17.53 -0.70
N TYR A 15 -22.87 -16.37 -1.04
CA TYR A 15 -21.45 -16.05 -0.86
C TYR A 15 -21.15 -15.21 0.39
N ALA A 16 -22.14 -14.94 1.25
CA ALA A 16 -21.97 -14.17 2.49
C ALA A 16 -21.27 -14.97 3.61
N GLY A 17 -20.30 -15.81 3.25
CA GLY A 17 -19.45 -16.58 4.16
C GLY A 17 -18.17 -15.83 4.55
N GLU A 18 -17.08 -16.58 4.73
CA GLU A 18 -15.76 -16.02 4.99
C GLU A 18 -15.27 -15.17 3.81
N LEU A 19 -14.87 -13.94 4.11
CA LEU A 19 -14.28 -13.03 3.14
C LEU A 19 -12.78 -12.93 3.38
N HIS A 20 -12.02 -13.14 2.31
CA HIS A 20 -10.58 -12.88 2.25
C HIS A 20 -10.34 -11.74 1.26
N VAL A 21 -9.56 -10.74 1.66
CA VAL A 21 -9.20 -9.62 0.78
C VAL A 21 -7.73 -9.75 0.42
N ALA A 22 -7.48 -10.08 -0.85
CA ALA A 22 -6.14 -10.24 -1.39
C ALA A 22 -5.81 -9.14 -2.39
N GLY A 23 -4.54 -8.79 -2.51
CA GLY A 23 -4.06 -7.88 -3.55
C GLY A 23 -2.55 -7.82 -3.62
N GLU A 24 -2.05 -7.26 -4.72
CA GLU A 24 -0.63 -7.10 -5.00
C GLU A 24 -0.26 -5.63 -5.28
N SER A 25 1.03 -5.28 -5.11
CA SER A 25 1.58 -3.99 -5.53
C SER A 25 0.95 -2.83 -4.76
N TYR A 26 0.29 -1.88 -5.43
CA TYR A 26 -0.38 -0.76 -4.75
C TYR A 26 -1.56 -1.21 -3.87
N ALA A 27 -2.01 -2.47 -4.01
CA ALA A 27 -2.95 -3.05 -3.07
C ALA A 27 -2.36 -3.27 -1.66
N GLY A 28 -1.03 -3.15 -1.48
CA GLY A 28 -0.41 -2.98 -0.17
C GLY A 28 -0.95 -1.77 0.61
N THR A 29 -1.48 -0.77 -0.09
CA THR A 29 -2.26 0.34 0.46
C THR A 29 -3.74 -0.02 0.54
N TYR A 30 -4.35 -0.50 -0.55
CA TYR A 30 -5.80 -0.72 -0.59
C TYR A 30 -6.31 -1.80 0.37
N VAL A 31 -5.62 -2.93 0.49
CA VAL A 31 -6.09 -4.08 1.28
C VAL A 31 -6.27 -3.70 2.77
N PRO A 32 -5.29 -3.06 3.45
CA PRO A 32 -5.50 -2.54 4.79
C PRO A 32 -6.65 -1.53 4.91
N HIS A 33 -6.78 -0.59 3.96
CA HIS A 33 -7.87 0.40 4.00
C HIS A 33 -9.25 -0.24 3.81
N VAL A 34 -9.37 -1.21 2.91
CA VAL A 34 -10.60 -1.99 2.71
C VAL A 34 -10.95 -2.76 3.98
N ALA A 35 -9.98 -3.45 4.58
CA ALA A 35 -10.16 -4.19 5.82
C ALA A 35 -10.63 -3.28 6.97
N ASN A 36 -9.99 -2.13 7.13
CA ASN A 36 -10.36 -1.14 8.13
C ASN A 36 -11.77 -0.58 7.89
N ALA A 37 -12.14 -0.31 6.63
CA ALA A 37 -13.49 0.15 6.30
C ALA A 37 -14.55 -0.91 6.63
N ILE A 38 -14.28 -2.19 6.34
CA ILE A 38 -15.17 -3.30 6.72
C ILE A 38 -15.30 -3.37 8.24
N TRP A 39 -14.17 -3.39 8.96
CA TRP A 39 -14.16 -3.47 10.42
C TRP A 39 -14.94 -2.31 11.06
N LYS A 40 -14.67 -1.06 10.68
CA LYS A 40 -15.37 0.13 11.20
C LYS A 40 -16.88 0.08 10.94
N ASN A 41 -17.30 -0.34 9.75
CA ASN A 41 -18.73 -0.41 9.43
C ASN A 41 -19.42 -1.56 10.16
N ASN A 42 -18.77 -2.72 10.30
CA ASN A 42 -19.30 -3.82 11.10
C ASN A 42 -19.55 -3.41 12.57
N GLN A 43 -18.67 -2.59 13.16
CA GLN A 43 -18.86 -2.09 14.53
C GLN A 43 -20.08 -1.15 14.66
N LYS A 44 -20.51 -0.51 13.57
CA LYS A 44 -21.66 0.40 13.54
C LYS A 44 -23.01 -0.30 13.34
N LEU A 45 -23.02 -1.57 12.97
CA LEU A 45 -24.24 -2.34 12.69
C LEU A 45 -25.11 -2.66 13.94
N GLY A 46 -24.83 -2.06 15.09
CA GLY A 46 -25.56 -2.30 16.32
C GLY A 46 -27.06 -1.97 16.26
N LYS A 47 -27.88 -3.03 16.31
CA LYS A 47 -29.30 -3.13 16.74
C LYS A 47 -30.43 -2.54 15.89
N SER A 48 -30.21 -1.85 14.77
CA SER A 48 -31.30 -1.10 14.12
C SER A 48 -31.49 -1.33 12.61
N ASN A 49 -30.72 -2.19 11.96
CA ASN A 49 -30.83 -2.33 10.50
C ASN A 49 -30.68 -3.78 10.03
N ASP A 50 -31.80 -4.52 10.04
CA ASP A 50 -31.89 -5.91 9.56
C ASP A 50 -31.60 -6.05 8.06
N GLU A 51 -31.51 -4.94 7.31
CA GLU A 51 -31.20 -4.96 5.88
C GLU A 51 -29.70 -5.04 5.55
N LEU A 52 -28.82 -4.77 6.52
CA LEU A 52 -27.37 -4.73 6.32
C LEU A 52 -26.70 -5.98 6.89
N VAL A 53 -25.81 -6.57 6.11
CA VAL A 53 -25.12 -7.82 6.44
C VAL A 53 -23.79 -7.51 7.11
N LYS A 54 -23.53 -8.13 8.27
CA LYS A 54 -22.20 -8.12 8.88
C LYS A 54 -21.23 -8.89 7.99
N VAL A 55 -20.21 -8.22 7.47
CA VAL A 55 -19.22 -8.84 6.58
C VAL A 55 -18.23 -9.65 7.40
N ASN A 56 -18.14 -10.97 7.17
CA ASN A 56 -17.21 -11.84 7.89
C ASN A 56 -15.80 -11.79 7.27
N LEU A 57 -15.06 -10.71 7.51
CA LEU A 57 -13.66 -10.57 7.06
C LEU A 57 -12.75 -11.45 7.93
N THR A 58 -12.24 -12.55 7.36
CA THR A 58 -11.42 -13.54 8.06
C THR A 58 -9.92 -13.28 7.90
N SER A 59 -9.46 -12.89 6.70
CA SER A 59 -8.04 -12.56 6.50
C SER A 59 -7.80 -11.54 5.40
N ILE A 60 -6.58 -11.00 5.41
CA ILE A 60 -6.03 -10.20 4.33
C ILE A 60 -4.74 -10.83 3.81
N LEU A 61 -4.50 -10.71 2.50
CA LEU A 61 -3.28 -11.19 1.85
C LEU A 61 -2.69 -10.05 1.01
N ILE A 62 -1.41 -9.75 1.23
CA ILE A 62 -0.71 -8.67 0.52
C ILE A 62 0.53 -9.26 -0.12
N GLY A 63 0.51 -9.39 -1.44
CA GLY A 63 1.68 -9.78 -2.24
C GLY A 63 2.48 -8.55 -2.66
N ASN A 64 3.81 -8.57 -2.46
CA ASN A 64 4.73 -7.54 -2.97
C ASN A 64 4.22 -6.09 -2.83
N GLY A 65 3.59 -5.78 -1.70
CA GLY A 65 2.80 -4.57 -1.54
C GLY A 65 3.62 -3.35 -1.15
N LEU A 66 3.24 -2.17 -1.63
CA LEU A 66 3.70 -0.89 -1.05
C LEU A 66 2.80 -0.57 0.16
N THR A 67 3.30 -0.86 1.36
CA THR A 67 2.54 -0.73 2.62
C THR A 67 3.20 0.28 3.58
N ASN A 68 4.52 0.38 3.56
CA ASN A 68 5.26 1.36 4.33
C ASN A 68 6.37 2.01 3.49
N PRO A 69 6.07 3.13 2.81
CA PRO A 69 7.03 3.84 1.96
C PRO A 69 8.31 4.25 2.70
N THR A 70 8.20 4.67 3.97
CA THR A 70 9.33 5.13 4.79
C THR A 70 10.41 4.06 4.96
N TYR A 71 10.01 2.79 5.07
CA TYR A 71 10.94 1.66 5.18
C TYR A 71 11.25 1.02 3.82
N GLN A 72 10.33 1.02 2.87
CA GLN A 72 10.50 0.29 1.61
C GLN A 72 11.35 1.03 0.58
N PHE A 73 11.23 2.36 0.45
CA PHE A 73 12.04 3.13 -0.50
C PHE A 73 13.56 3.04 -0.22
N PRO A 74 14.05 3.08 1.03
CA PRO A 74 15.47 2.93 1.33
C PRO A 74 16.05 1.57 0.95
N VAL A 75 15.26 0.51 1.10
CA VAL A 75 15.68 -0.87 0.78
C VAL A 75 15.99 -1.03 -0.71
N LEU A 76 15.49 -0.16 -1.59
CA LEU A 76 15.81 -0.19 -3.01
C LEU A 76 17.32 -0.08 -3.24
N TYR A 77 18.04 0.77 -2.49
CA TYR A 77 19.50 0.83 -2.67
C TYR A 77 20.16 -0.50 -2.34
N ASP A 78 19.84 -1.07 -1.18
CA ASP A 78 20.45 -2.32 -0.73
C ASP A 78 20.12 -3.49 -1.67
N TRP A 79 18.90 -3.51 -2.22
CA TRP A 79 18.46 -4.53 -3.15
C TRP A 79 19.16 -4.44 -4.52
N TRP A 80 19.24 -3.24 -5.09
CA TRP A 80 19.73 -3.03 -6.44
C TRP A 80 21.26 -2.82 -6.53
N CYS A 81 21.84 -2.23 -5.49
CA CYS A 81 23.21 -1.70 -5.44
C CYS A 81 24.02 -2.13 -4.21
N GLY A 82 23.39 -2.81 -3.24
CA GLY A 82 24.05 -3.23 -2.01
C GLY A 82 25.07 -4.35 -2.24
N ASN A 83 25.77 -4.73 -1.17
CA ASN A 83 26.72 -5.85 -1.20
C ASN A 83 26.00 -7.22 -1.10
N GLY A 84 24.74 -7.29 -1.52
CA GLY A 84 23.94 -8.51 -1.49
C GLY A 84 24.47 -9.59 -2.44
N LYS A 85 23.85 -10.77 -2.42
CA LYS A 85 24.29 -11.89 -3.26
C LYS A 85 24.16 -11.59 -4.77
N TRP A 86 23.24 -10.72 -5.16
CA TRP A 86 22.85 -10.47 -6.55
C TRP A 86 22.54 -8.99 -6.83
N PRO A 87 23.51 -8.07 -6.69
CA PRO A 87 23.32 -6.70 -7.14
C PRO A 87 23.10 -6.69 -8.65
N VAL A 88 22.16 -5.87 -9.10
CA VAL A 88 21.81 -5.77 -10.52
C VAL A 88 22.64 -4.69 -11.21
N PHE A 89 23.01 -3.63 -10.48
CA PHE A 89 23.79 -2.52 -11.01
C PHE A 89 25.17 -2.45 -10.37
N ASP A 90 26.13 -1.94 -11.13
CA ASP A 90 27.45 -1.61 -10.62
C ASP A 90 27.36 -0.54 -9.55
N LYS A 91 28.03 -0.78 -8.42
CA LYS A 91 28.01 0.09 -7.24
C LYS A 91 28.44 1.53 -7.55
N ASP A 92 29.46 1.68 -8.39
CA ASP A 92 29.98 2.98 -8.84
C ASP A 92 29.31 3.47 -10.14
N GLY A 93 28.31 2.73 -10.61
CA GLY A 93 27.54 3.04 -11.81
C GLY A 93 26.60 4.24 -11.62
N PRO A 94 26.07 4.78 -12.74
CA PRO A 94 25.19 5.94 -12.71
C PRO A 94 23.89 5.68 -11.94
N MET A 95 23.34 4.46 -12.02
CA MET A 95 22.11 4.09 -11.31
C MET A 95 22.29 4.15 -9.79
N CYS A 96 23.32 3.50 -9.27
CA CYS A 96 23.58 3.46 -7.83
C CYS A 96 23.97 4.83 -7.27
N THR A 97 24.75 5.61 -8.02
CA THR A 97 25.06 7.00 -7.67
C THR A 97 23.77 7.84 -7.56
N GLN A 98 22.82 7.65 -8.48
CA GLN A 98 21.53 8.34 -8.43
C GLN A 98 20.67 7.88 -7.25
N LEU A 99 20.52 6.56 -7.04
CA LEU A 99 19.72 6.02 -5.93
C LEU A 99 20.27 6.50 -4.57
N ALA A 100 21.59 6.47 -4.38
CA ALA A 100 22.24 6.95 -3.16
C ALA A 100 21.94 8.44 -2.87
N ARG A 101 21.81 9.26 -3.92
CA ARG A 101 21.48 10.68 -3.81
C ARG A 101 19.99 10.91 -3.53
N ASP A 102 19.12 10.21 -4.26
CA ASP A 102 17.69 10.54 -4.32
C ASP A 102 16.86 9.83 -3.21
N ILE A 103 17.30 8.68 -2.70
CA ILE A 103 16.61 7.97 -1.60
C ILE A 103 16.50 8.81 -0.32
N PRO A 104 17.56 9.47 0.20
CA PRO A 104 17.45 10.32 1.38
C PRO A 104 16.49 11.50 1.18
N VAL A 105 16.37 12.01 -0.06
CA VAL A 105 15.40 13.07 -0.39
C VAL A 105 13.99 12.50 -0.33
N CYS A 106 13.75 11.35 -0.95
CA CYS A 106 12.47 10.65 -0.91
C CYS A 106 12.03 10.37 0.55
N GLN A 107 12.92 9.87 1.42
CA GLN A 107 12.60 9.63 2.83
C GLN A 107 12.11 10.89 3.55
N ARG A 108 12.76 12.03 3.34
CA ARG A 108 12.34 13.30 3.96
C ARG A 108 10.97 13.73 3.43
N LEU A 109 10.71 13.57 2.14
CA LEU A 109 9.43 13.94 1.53
C LEU A 109 8.29 13.03 2.02
N VAL A 110 8.53 11.73 2.13
CA VAL A 110 7.55 10.78 2.71
C VAL A 110 7.27 11.14 4.16
N LYS A 111 8.30 11.43 4.96
CA LYS A 111 8.11 11.89 6.34
C LYS A 111 7.27 13.17 6.41
N SER A 112 7.53 14.15 5.53
CA SER A 112 6.70 15.35 5.46
C SER A 112 5.25 15.04 5.08
N CYS A 113 5.00 14.08 4.20
CA CYS A 113 3.64 13.62 3.92
C CYS A 113 2.98 13.03 5.17
N GLU A 114 3.68 12.18 5.93
CA GLU A 114 3.16 11.61 7.19
C GLU A 114 2.86 12.68 8.25
N ASP A 115 3.70 13.72 8.34
CA ASP A 115 3.56 14.78 9.33
C ASP A 115 2.42 15.78 9.00
N TYR A 116 2.17 16.07 7.70
CA TYR A 116 1.22 17.10 7.27
C TYR A 116 -0.08 16.56 6.66
N ASP A 117 -0.07 15.36 6.08
CA ASP A 117 -1.22 14.68 5.46
C ASP A 117 -2.05 15.57 4.52
N THR A 118 -1.38 16.21 3.55
CA THR A 118 -2.05 17.03 2.53
C THR A 118 -1.77 16.52 1.13
N ASP A 119 -2.75 16.66 0.23
CA ASP A 119 -2.65 16.21 -1.16
C ASP A 119 -1.41 16.74 -1.88
N ILE A 120 -1.07 18.02 -1.66
CA ILE A 120 0.09 18.65 -2.32
C ILE A 120 1.40 18.05 -1.80
N VAL A 121 1.57 17.93 -0.49
CA VAL A 121 2.80 17.39 0.12
C VAL A 121 2.95 15.91 -0.25
N CYS A 122 1.90 15.13 -0.08
CA CYS A 122 1.90 13.69 -0.36
C CYS A 122 1.99 13.37 -1.85
N GLY A 123 1.27 14.11 -2.69
CA GLY A 123 1.35 13.97 -4.15
C GLY A 123 2.75 14.29 -4.67
N THR A 124 3.37 15.37 -4.17
CA THR A 124 4.75 15.74 -4.56
C THR A 124 5.76 14.70 -4.09
N ALA A 125 5.62 14.20 -2.85
CA ALA A 125 6.47 13.14 -2.32
C ALA A 125 6.36 11.86 -3.18
N GLY A 126 5.13 11.45 -3.49
CA GLY A 126 4.86 10.31 -4.37
C GLY A 126 5.52 10.46 -5.74
N LEU A 127 5.24 11.56 -6.45
CA LEU A 127 5.81 11.83 -7.77
C LEU A 127 7.34 11.75 -7.75
N PHE A 128 7.99 12.41 -6.80
CA PHE A 128 9.45 12.39 -6.68
C PHE A 128 9.96 10.97 -6.41
N CYS A 129 9.40 10.28 -5.40
CA CYS A 129 9.87 8.96 -5.02
C CYS A 129 9.70 7.93 -6.15
N PHE A 130 8.53 7.88 -6.79
CA PHE A 130 8.28 6.94 -7.88
C PHE A 130 9.17 7.21 -9.09
N ASP A 131 9.31 8.46 -9.52
CA ASP A 131 10.09 8.82 -10.70
C ASP A 131 11.61 8.61 -10.48
N ARG A 132 12.11 8.97 -9.29
CA ARG A 132 13.56 9.04 -9.05
C ARG A 132 14.13 7.74 -8.51
N THR A 133 13.32 6.87 -7.91
CA THR A 133 13.79 5.63 -7.26
C THR A 133 13.27 4.33 -7.90
N LEU A 134 12.12 4.37 -8.59
CA LEU A 134 11.51 3.16 -9.18
C LEU A 134 11.45 3.20 -10.71
N ALA A 135 11.06 4.33 -11.32
CA ALA A 135 10.87 4.41 -12.77
C ALA A 135 12.16 4.25 -13.59
N GLN A 136 13.31 4.44 -12.95
CA GLN A 136 14.64 4.33 -13.54
C GLN A 136 15.15 2.89 -13.62
N LEU A 137 14.47 1.94 -12.94
CA LEU A 137 14.87 0.52 -12.87
C LEU A 137 14.47 -0.28 -14.12
N LYS A 138 14.74 0.26 -15.31
CA LYS A 138 14.45 -0.37 -16.61
C LYS A 138 15.71 -0.90 -17.28
#